data_AF-A0A6C0CZE2-F1
#
_entry.id   AF-A0A6C0CZE2-F1
#
_cell.length_a   1.000
_cell.length_b   1.000
_cell.length_c   1.000
_cell.angle_alpha   90.00
_cell.angle_beta   90.00
_cell.angle_gamma   90.00
#
_symmetry.space_group_name_H-M   'P 1'
#
loop_
_entity.id
_entity.type
_entity.pdbx_description
1 polymer ?
#
loop_
_entity_poly.entity_id
_entity_poly.type
_entity_poly.pdbx_seq_one_letter_code
_entity_poly.pdbx_strand_id
1 'polypeptide(L)'
;MPIFNPSYTYIDVHGSRDIDTVPNFNMEIAAALLVSDIEDLFENLRRLNKPRVMNNLNIYIQGDLKMLGDGLPCSNFRKKDHSEMNNRVVKNMFELMTCMDKPKFMTSFPRSVRTITVNLDGLEKFGKEVVVLNNKSYDSTKTDILNKFLEIHMSETWRFKRFCEGARYNTYLADCISFILMMLHTIDDQEDIFEVKYLEPYIVDGSSMSPVESNGRVWNPDPTHNYLYHKETDKRTNVYKYYVPKNDTISIIYNAMFQLFVIGYDNNFKSMVRIFLRNTYYLRWSDFWINDIDDGMTILMIRNAYNDCELSEEDVSIRDFLDKFIREM
;
A
#
# COMPACT_ATOMS: atom_id res chain seq x y z
N MET A 1 -16.83 -24.73 8.81
CA MET A 1 -17.35 -23.46 8.25
C MET A 1 -16.31 -22.39 8.57
N PRO A 2 -15.66 -21.75 7.59
CA PRO A 2 -14.75 -20.66 7.91
C PRO A 2 -15.58 -19.48 8.42
N ILE A 3 -15.22 -19.01 9.61
CA ILE A 3 -15.86 -17.89 10.29
C ILE A 3 -15.45 -16.62 9.52
N PHE A 4 -16.38 -16.09 8.73
CA PHE A 4 -16.28 -14.76 8.13
C PHE A 4 -16.50 -13.70 9.24
N ASN A 5 -15.56 -12.77 9.40
CA ASN A 5 -15.68 -11.58 10.25
C ASN A 5 -15.21 -10.37 9.41
N PRO A 6 -15.82 -9.18 9.53
CA PRO A 6 -16.30 -8.40 8.40
C PRO A 6 -15.19 -7.58 7.75
N SER A 7 -15.06 -7.71 6.43
CA SER A 7 -14.61 -6.67 5.48
C SER A 7 -13.12 -6.25 5.41
N TYR A 8 -12.18 -7.17 5.67
CA TYR A 8 -10.78 -7.05 5.22
C TYR A 8 -10.36 -8.35 4.53
N THR A 9 -9.83 -8.25 3.31
CA THR A 9 -9.43 -9.41 2.51
C THR A 9 -7.94 -9.64 2.66
N TYR A 10 -7.56 -10.88 2.98
CA TYR A 10 -6.17 -11.31 2.81
C TYR A 10 -5.96 -11.73 1.36
N ILE A 11 -5.03 -11.09 0.68
CA ILE A 11 -4.52 -11.63 -0.57
C ILE A 11 -3.28 -12.45 -0.24
N ASP A 12 -3.38 -13.75 -0.52
CA ASP A 12 -2.25 -14.66 -0.63
C ASP A 12 -2.03 -14.98 -2.11
N VAL A 13 -1.00 -14.38 -2.69
CA VAL A 13 -0.66 -14.55 -4.12
C VAL A 13 -0.10 -15.94 -4.44
N HIS A 14 0.23 -16.75 -3.41
CA HIS A 14 0.80 -18.09 -3.56
C HIS A 14 -0.20 -19.22 -3.36
N GLY A 15 -1.44 -18.91 -2.99
CA GLY A 15 -2.52 -19.89 -2.85
C GLY A 15 -2.17 -21.02 -1.88
N SER A 16 -1.88 -22.21 -2.39
CA SER A 16 -1.59 -23.42 -1.59
C SER A 16 -0.11 -23.79 -1.51
N ARG A 17 0.81 -22.89 -1.88
CA ARG A 17 2.25 -23.16 -1.84
C ARG A 17 2.69 -23.49 -0.42
N ASP A 18 3.59 -24.46 -0.28
CA ASP A 18 4.20 -24.73 1.01
C ASP A 18 5.04 -23.52 1.44
N ILE A 19 4.60 -22.92 2.55
CA ILE A 19 5.21 -21.79 3.22
C ILE A 19 6.71 -22.02 3.50
N ASP A 20 7.16 -23.28 3.62
CA ASP A 20 8.57 -23.59 3.87
C ASP A 20 9.49 -23.39 2.67
N THR A 21 8.93 -23.24 1.48
CA THR A 21 9.72 -23.16 0.24
C THR A 21 10.16 -21.75 -0.10
N VAL A 22 9.59 -20.73 0.54
CA VAL A 22 9.85 -19.32 0.25
C VAL A 22 10.88 -18.71 1.22
N PRO A 23 11.82 -17.90 0.71
CA PRO A 23 12.86 -17.29 1.55
C PRO A 23 12.32 -16.09 2.36
N ASN A 24 11.41 -15.29 1.80
CA ASN A 24 10.94 -14.04 2.40
C ASN A 24 9.44 -14.07 2.72
N PHE A 25 9.05 -13.40 3.81
CA PHE A 25 7.67 -13.23 4.22
C PHE A 25 7.36 -11.76 4.29
N ASN A 26 6.44 -11.27 3.48
CA ASN A 26 6.12 -9.85 3.41
C ASN A 26 4.66 -9.66 3.81
N MET A 27 4.43 -9.01 4.95
CA MET A 27 3.10 -8.60 5.38
C MET A 27 2.91 -7.10 5.16
N GLU A 28 1.93 -6.71 4.36
CA GLU A 28 1.56 -5.33 4.16
C GLU A 28 0.28 -4.98 4.93
N ILE A 29 0.26 -3.83 5.59
CA ILE A 29 -0.91 -3.25 6.25
C ILE A 29 -1.26 -1.97 5.50
N ALA A 30 -2.23 -2.08 4.61
CA ALA A 30 -2.69 -1.04 3.70
C ALA A 30 -4.03 -0.42 4.09
N ALA A 31 -4.53 -0.76 5.28
CA ALA A 31 -5.85 -0.30 5.73
C ALA A 31 -5.93 -0.10 7.23
N ALA A 32 -7.03 0.53 7.66
CA ALA A 32 -7.35 0.69 9.07
C ALA A 32 -7.44 -0.68 9.76
N LEU A 33 -6.57 -0.92 10.74
CA LEU A 33 -6.48 -2.19 11.45
C LEU A 33 -7.64 -2.36 12.45
N LEU A 34 -8.81 -2.75 11.95
CA LEU A 34 -10.07 -2.86 12.72
C LEU A 34 -10.23 -4.15 13.55
N VAL A 35 -9.16 -4.93 13.73
CA VAL A 35 -9.23 -6.19 14.49
C VAL A 35 -9.73 -5.92 15.92
N SER A 36 -10.64 -6.75 16.43
CA SER A 36 -11.12 -6.59 17.81
C SER A 36 -10.02 -6.82 18.84
N ASP A 37 -9.08 -7.71 18.53
CA ASP A 37 -7.94 -8.05 19.37
C ASP A 37 -6.66 -8.18 18.51
N ILE A 38 -5.64 -7.38 18.78
CA ILE A 38 -4.35 -7.51 18.09
C ILE A 38 -3.70 -8.86 18.40
N GLU A 39 -3.99 -9.45 19.57
CA GLU A 39 -3.50 -10.76 19.94
C GLU A 39 -4.05 -11.82 19.01
N ASP A 40 -5.27 -11.69 18.47
CA ASP A 40 -5.81 -12.62 17.47
C ASP A 40 -5.06 -12.51 16.13
N LEU A 41 -4.69 -11.30 15.71
CA LEU A 41 -3.82 -11.13 14.53
C LEU A 41 -2.48 -11.81 14.78
N PHE A 42 -1.85 -11.53 15.93
CA PHE A 42 -0.57 -12.13 16.27
C PHE A 42 -0.69 -13.64 16.46
N GLU A 43 -1.79 -14.15 16.99
CA GLU A 43 -2.05 -15.56 17.16
C GLU A 43 -2.26 -16.24 15.82
N ASN A 44 -2.92 -15.58 14.86
CA ASN A 44 -3.03 -16.09 13.49
C ASN A 44 -1.66 -16.09 12.78
N LEU A 45 -0.87 -15.02 12.92
CA LEU A 45 0.52 -14.99 12.44
C LEU A 45 1.38 -16.06 13.13
N ARG A 46 1.15 -16.29 14.43
CA ARG A 46 1.78 -17.37 15.20
C ARG A 46 1.23 -18.74 14.85
N ARG A 47 0.02 -18.89 14.31
CA ARG A 47 -0.48 -20.17 13.81
C ARG A 47 0.12 -20.52 12.46
N LEU A 48 0.52 -19.50 11.69
CA LEU A 48 1.47 -19.65 10.58
C LEU A 48 2.91 -19.96 11.09
N ASN A 49 3.17 -20.02 12.41
CA ASN A 49 4.51 -20.20 13.00
C ASN A 49 5.19 -21.48 12.54
N LYS A 50 6.18 -21.27 11.68
CA LYS A 50 7.50 -21.86 11.88
C LYS A 50 8.44 -20.73 12.27
N PRO A 51 9.39 -20.93 13.20
CA PRO A 51 10.36 -19.89 13.60
C PRO A 51 11.03 -19.17 12.42
N ARG A 52 11.18 -19.88 11.30
CA ARG A 52 11.66 -19.33 10.01
C ARG A 52 10.78 -18.22 9.45
N VAL A 53 9.45 -18.38 9.48
CA VAL A 53 8.49 -17.36 9.00
C VAL A 53 8.65 -16.08 9.82
N MET A 54 8.63 -16.22 11.15
CA MET A 54 8.79 -15.07 12.04
C MET A 54 10.16 -14.44 11.95
N ASN A 55 11.24 -15.18 11.66
CA ASN A 55 12.57 -14.58 11.46
C ASN A 55 12.66 -13.80 10.13
N ASN A 56 11.99 -14.28 9.08
CA ASN A 56 12.05 -13.70 7.74
C ASN A 56 10.87 -12.76 7.41
N LEU A 57 10.00 -12.49 8.38
CA LEU A 57 8.88 -11.55 8.25
C LEU A 57 9.35 -10.09 8.14
N ASN A 58 9.05 -9.45 7.02
CA ASN A 58 9.10 -8.01 6.80
C ASN A 58 7.69 -7.43 6.96
N ILE A 59 7.61 -6.28 7.59
CA ILE A 59 6.34 -5.62 7.91
C ILE A 59 6.31 -4.29 7.20
N TYR A 60 5.37 -4.17 6.26
CA TYR A 60 5.15 -2.99 5.47
C TYR A 60 3.88 -2.30 5.96
N ILE A 61 3.96 -0.98 6.13
CA ILE A 61 2.85 -0.18 6.61
C ILE A 61 2.66 0.95 5.60
N GLN A 62 1.51 0.94 4.93
CA GLN A 62 1.15 2.03 4.05
C GLN A 62 0.62 3.19 4.91
N GLY A 63 1.51 4.10 5.28
CA GLY A 63 1.14 5.27 6.05
C GLY A 63 2.26 6.28 6.19
N ASP A 64 1.88 7.50 6.56
CA ASP A 64 2.81 8.60 6.83
C ASP A 64 2.99 8.74 8.35
N LEU A 65 4.25 8.82 8.81
CA LEU A 65 4.62 8.90 10.23
C LEU A 65 4.57 10.35 10.70
N LYS A 66 3.35 10.87 10.88
CA LYS A 66 3.11 12.25 11.31
C LYS A 66 3.61 12.53 12.72
N MET A 67 4.19 13.72 12.92
CA MET A 67 4.46 14.29 14.23
C MET A 67 3.29 15.15 14.71
N LEU A 68 3.21 15.37 16.02
CA LEU A 68 2.22 16.30 16.56
C LEU A 68 2.50 17.71 16.02
N GLY A 69 1.46 18.33 15.45
CA GLY A 69 1.57 19.63 14.76
C GLY A 69 1.59 19.52 13.23
N ASP A 70 1.80 18.33 12.66
CA ASP A 70 1.72 18.12 11.21
C ASP A 70 0.28 18.06 10.67
N GLY A 71 -0.70 18.08 11.58
CA GLY A 71 -2.12 17.96 11.27
C GLY A 71 -2.60 16.50 11.26
N LEU A 72 -3.62 16.23 10.45
CA LEU A 72 -4.37 14.96 10.47
C LEU A 72 -3.47 13.74 10.18
N PRO A 73 -3.46 12.71 11.05
CA PRO A 73 -2.75 11.45 10.79
C PRO A 73 -3.25 10.70 9.56
N CYS A 74 -2.41 9.78 9.06
CA CYS A 74 -2.72 8.95 7.91
C CYS A 74 -4.08 8.24 8.07
N SER A 75 -4.86 8.14 6.98
CA SER A 75 -6.16 7.48 6.99
C SER A 75 -6.09 6.02 7.43
N ASN A 76 -4.99 5.32 7.15
CA ASN A 76 -4.82 3.92 7.54
C ASN A 76 -4.61 3.76 9.05
N PHE A 77 -4.34 4.86 9.78
CA PHE A 77 -4.15 4.83 11.23
C PHE A 77 -5.40 5.26 12.01
N ARG A 78 -6.53 5.48 11.33
CA ARG A 78 -7.73 6.05 11.95
C ARG A 78 -9.00 5.65 11.21
N LYS A 79 -10.16 5.83 11.86
CA LYS A 79 -11.47 5.74 11.20
C LYS A 79 -12.18 7.09 11.38
N LYS A 80 -12.68 7.67 10.29
CA LYS A 80 -13.22 9.05 10.35
C LYS A 80 -14.61 9.13 10.97
N ASP A 81 -15.47 8.17 10.67
CA ASP A 81 -16.92 8.34 10.85
C ASP A 81 -17.46 7.64 12.10
N HIS A 82 -16.59 7.06 12.94
CA HIS A 82 -17.00 6.30 14.12
C HIS A 82 -15.91 6.33 15.20
N SER A 83 -16.14 7.11 16.26
CA SER A 83 -15.14 7.37 17.33
C SER A 83 -14.68 6.11 18.05
N GLU A 84 -15.58 5.20 18.40
CA GLU A 84 -15.19 3.92 19.05
C GLU A 84 -14.29 3.08 18.14
N MET A 85 -14.67 2.91 16.87
CA MET A 85 -13.87 2.18 15.88
C MET A 85 -12.53 2.88 15.66
N ASN A 86 -12.52 4.22 15.58
CA ASN A 86 -11.30 4.99 15.46
C ASN A 86 -10.32 4.69 16.60
N ASN A 87 -10.80 4.79 17.84
CA ASN A 87 -9.96 4.62 19.01
C ASN A 87 -9.42 3.20 19.10
N ARG A 88 -10.17 2.21 18.58
CA ARG A 88 -9.71 0.84 18.39
C ARG A 88 -8.61 0.74 17.32
N VAL A 89 -8.80 1.31 16.13
CA VAL A 89 -7.76 1.34 15.07
C VAL A 89 -6.47 1.94 15.60
N VAL A 90 -6.56 3.10 16.27
CA VAL A 90 -5.41 3.82 16.81
C VAL A 90 -4.67 2.98 17.84
N LYS A 91 -5.41 2.33 18.75
CA LYS A 91 -4.85 1.40 19.74
C LYS A 91 -4.14 0.22 19.06
N ASN A 92 -4.80 -0.44 18.12
CA ASN A 92 -4.24 -1.60 17.42
C ASN A 92 -2.98 -1.25 16.61
N MET A 93 -2.99 -0.11 15.93
CA MET A 93 -1.81 0.36 15.19
C MET A 93 -0.66 0.72 16.13
N PHE A 94 -0.95 1.31 17.29
CA PHE A 94 0.05 1.55 18.32
C PHE A 94 0.64 0.23 18.83
N GLU A 95 -0.18 -0.76 19.16
CA GLU A 95 0.26 -2.09 19.60
C GLU A 95 1.07 -2.82 18.53
N LEU A 96 0.65 -2.78 17.26
CA LEU A 96 1.41 -3.31 16.14
C LEU A 96 2.81 -2.69 16.04
N MET A 97 2.88 -1.36 16.16
CA MET A 97 4.16 -0.64 16.09
C MET A 97 5.06 -0.94 17.30
N THR A 98 4.47 -1.18 18.48
CA THR A 98 5.20 -1.29 19.74
C THR A 98 5.55 -2.71 20.18
N CYS A 99 4.73 -3.70 19.84
CA CYS A 99 4.89 -5.08 20.28
C CYS A 99 5.84 -5.91 19.41
N MET A 100 6.20 -5.42 18.22
CA MET A 100 7.11 -6.13 17.32
C MET A 100 8.51 -5.53 17.34
N ASP A 101 9.49 -6.29 17.83
CA ASP A 101 10.91 -5.94 17.77
C ASP A 101 11.51 -6.21 16.38
N LYS A 102 10.78 -5.77 15.36
CA LYS A 102 11.19 -5.82 13.96
C LYS A 102 11.18 -4.43 13.35
N PRO A 103 12.08 -4.15 12.40
CA PRO A 103 11.96 -2.94 11.60
C PRO A 103 10.64 -2.92 10.84
N LYS A 104 10.05 -1.72 10.73
CA LYS A 104 8.85 -1.48 9.93
C LYS A 104 9.22 -0.66 8.72
N PHE A 105 8.71 -1.04 7.56
CA PHE A 105 8.97 -0.38 6.29
C PHE A 105 7.74 0.43 5.91
N MET A 106 7.90 1.74 5.82
CA MET A 106 6.81 2.60 5.38
C MET A 106 6.71 2.57 3.87
N THR A 107 5.55 2.27 3.33
CA THR A 107 5.35 2.11 1.88
C THR A 107 4.50 3.22 1.30
N SER A 108 4.65 4.44 1.83
CA SER A 108 3.94 5.60 1.32
C SER A 108 4.80 6.85 1.36
N PHE A 109 4.62 7.70 0.35
CA PHE A 109 5.12 9.07 0.39
C PHE A 109 4.05 10.01 0.96
N PRO A 110 4.44 11.07 1.70
CA PRO A 110 3.53 12.16 2.03
C PRO A 110 2.87 12.74 0.77
N ARG A 111 1.60 13.15 0.85
CA ARG A 111 0.87 13.71 -0.30
C ARG A 111 1.57 14.91 -0.93
N SER A 112 2.29 15.71 -0.15
CA SER A 112 3.07 16.86 -0.62
C SER A 112 4.23 16.49 -1.53
N VAL A 113 4.71 15.25 -1.48
CA VAL A 113 5.83 14.74 -2.29
C VAL A 113 5.32 14.12 -3.59
N ARG A 114 4.07 13.66 -3.62
CA ARG A 114 3.46 13.00 -4.79
C ARG A 114 3.22 13.99 -5.91
N THR A 115 4.00 13.87 -6.99
CA THR A 115 3.92 14.77 -8.14
C THR A 115 2.94 14.31 -9.21
N ILE A 116 2.69 12.99 -9.30
CA ILE A 116 1.78 12.42 -10.30
C ILE A 116 0.37 12.32 -9.73
N THR A 117 -0.61 12.84 -10.47
CA THR A 117 -2.04 12.61 -10.25
C THR A 117 -2.66 12.08 -11.54
N VAL A 118 -3.44 11.01 -11.43
CA VAL A 118 -4.18 10.43 -12.55
C VAL A 118 -5.65 10.81 -12.40
N ASN A 119 -6.22 11.39 -13.45
CA ASN A 119 -7.64 11.65 -13.54
C ASN A 119 -8.31 10.62 -14.44
N LEU A 120 -9.16 9.80 -13.84
CA LEU A 120 -9.86 8.70 -14.48
C LEU A 120 -11.23 9.11 -15.03
N ASP A 121 -11.56 10.41 -15.03
CA ASP A 121 -12.86 10.87 -15.53
C ASP A 121 -13.04 10.53 -17.02
N GLY A 122 -11.94 10.46 -17.77
CA GLY A 122 -11.99 10.05 -19.17
C GLY A 122 -12.29 8.57 -19.41
N LEU A 123 -12.22 7.71 -18.39
CA LEU A 123 -12.49 6.28 -18.51
C LEU A 123 -14.01 6.01 -18.68
N GLU A 124 -14.55 6.39 -19.84
CA GLU A 124 -15.92 6.13 -20.28
C GLU A 124 -15.89 5.34 -21.60
N LYS A 125 -16.94 4.57 -21.88
CA LYS A 125 -17.08 3.77 -23.12
C LYS A 125 -16.98 4.57 -24.43
N PHE A 126 -16.97 5.89 -24.38
CA PHE A 126 -17.04 6.77 -25.55
C PHE A 126 -16.17 8.03 -25.41
N GLY A 127 -14.86 7.88 -25.60
CA GLY A 127 -14.04 8.91 -26.26
C GLY A 127 -13.44 10.03 -25.41
N LYS A 128 -13.30 9.86 -24.09
CA LYS A 128 -12.41 10.72 -23.29
C LYS A 128 -11.17 9.91 -22.88
N GLU A 129 -10.04 10.60 -22.73
CA GLU A 129 -8.78 9.99 -22.31
C GLU A 129 -8.60 10.13 -20.80
N VAL A 130 -8.04 9.10 -20.16
CA VAL A 130 -7.47 9.26 -18.82
C VAL A 130 -6.35 10.28 -18.91
N VAL A 131 -6.27 11.20 -17.96
CA VAL A 131 -5.28 12.27 -17.98
C VAL A 131 -4.27 12.08 -16.86
N VAL A 132 -2.98 12.08 -17.20
CA VAL A 132 -1.90 12.09 -16.21
C VAL A 132 -1.35 13.51 -16.08
N LEU A 133 -1.32 14.02 -14.84
CA LEU A 133 -0.71 15.28 -14.49
C LEU A 133 0.57 15.03 -13.68
N ASN A 134 1.65 15.72 -14.01
CA ASN A 134 2.89 15.78 -13.23
C ASN A 134 3.10 17.22 -12.74
N ASN A 135 3.08 17.44 -11.42
CA ASN A 135 3.12 18.78 -10.83
C ASN A 135 2.05 19.73 -11.40
N LYS A 136 0.84 19.18 -11.66
CA LYS A 136 -0.31 19.87 -12.28
C LYS A 136 -0.16 20.18 -13.78
N SER A 137 0.95 19.79 -14.42
CA SER A 137 1.14 19.90 -15.86
C SER A 137 0.76 18.60 -16.56
N TYR A 138 0.12 18.69 -17.73
CA TYR A 138 -0.20 17.53 -18.55
C TYR A 138 1.05 16.78 -19.01
N ASP A 139 1.08 15.46 -18.80
CA ASP A 139 2.19 14.59 -19.21
C ASP A 139 1.68 13.63 -20.30
N SER A 140 1.90 14.01 -21.56
CA SER A 140 1.38 13.27 -22.71
C SER A 140 1.94 11.85 -22.78
N THR A 141 3.24 11.67 -22.54
CA THR A 141 3.88 10.35 -22.61
C THR A 141 3.30 9.38 -21.58
N LYS A 142 3.15 9.82 -20.31
CA LYS A 142 2.54 8.99 -19.27
C LYS A 142 1.06 8.74 -19.52
N THR A 143 0.38 9.74 -20.07
CA THR A 143 -1.01 9.64 -20.50
C THR A 143 -1.16 8.56 -21.58
N ASP A 144 -0.33 8.55 -22.61
CA ASP A 144 -0.37 7.55 -23.68
C ASP A 144 -0.10 6.13 -23.17
N ILE A 145 0.90 5.97 -22.29
CA ILE A 145 1.23 4.68 -21.67
C ILE A 145 0.01 4.15 -20.90
N LEU A 146 -0.58 5.00 -20.06
CA LEU A 146 -1.68 4.57 -19.20
C LEU A 146 -2.95 4.30 -19.99
N ASN A 147 -3.28 5.10 -21.01
CA ASN A 147 -4.45 4.82 -21.86
C ASN A 147 -4.29 3.48 -22.60
N LYS A 148 -3.12 3.19 -23.19
CA LYS A 148 -2.86 1.88 -23.84
C LYS A 148 -2.99 0.71 -22.87
N PHE A 149 -2.48 0.87 -21.65
CA PHE A 149 -2.63 -0.12 -20.59
C PHE A 149 -4.11 -0.36 -20.26
N LEU A 150 -4.87 0.73 -20.08
CA LEU A 150 -6.28 0.67 -19.71
C LEU A 150 -7.18 0.16 -20.84
N GLU A 151 -6.83 0.37 -22.12
CA GLU A 151 -7.57 -0.17 -23.26
C GLU A 151 -7.65 -1.71 -23.23
N ILE A 152 -6.56 -2.37 -22.81
CA ILE A 152 -6.50 -3.84 -22.68
C ILE A 152 -7.29 -4.33 -21.47
N HIS A 153 -7.34 -3.53 -20.41
CA HIS A 153 -8.01 -3.84 -19.15
C HIS A 153 -9.32 -3.06 -18.98
N MET A 154 -9.93 -2.63 -20.09
CA MET A 154 -11.00 -1.63 -20.05
C MET A 154 -12.25 -2.20 -19.39
N SER A 155 -12.53 -3.49 -19.59
CA SER A 155 -13.66 -4.23 -18.99
C SER A 155 -13.58 -4.38 -17.47
N GLU A 156 -12.37 -4.32 -16.92
CA GLU A 156 -12.09 -4.46 -15.51
C GLU A 156 -12.06 -3.07 -14.86
N THR A 157 -11.37 -2.13 -15.49
CA THR A 157 -11.10 -0.78 -14.95
C THR A 157 -12.33 0.12 -14.84
N TRP A 158 -13.32 -0.01 -15.75
CA TRP A 158 -14.54 0.81 -15.69
C TRP A 158 -15.36 0.60 -14.41
N ARG A 159 -15.33 -0.62 -13.86
CA ARG A 159 -16.01 -0.95 -12.60
C ARG A 159 -15.39 -0.16 -11.45
N PHE A 160 -14.07 -0.05 -11.46
CA PHE A 160 -13.31 0.56 -10.39
C PHE A 160 -13.38 2.09 -10.37
N LYS A 161 -13.60 2.74 -11.53
CA LYS A 161 -13.62 4.22 -11.62
C LYS A 161 -14.56 4.87 -10.59
N ARG A 162 -15.74 4.28 -10.37
CA ARG A 162 -16.79 4.85 -9.51
C ARG A 162 -16.34 5.05 -8.07
N PHE A 163 -15.33 4.33 -7.62
CA PHE A 163 -14.85 4.42 -6.25
C PHE A 163 -14.02 5.66 -5.95
N CYS A 164 -13.49 6.31 -6.99
CA CYS A 164 -12.82 7.60 -6.84
C CYS A 164 -13.73 8.79 -7.09
N GLU A 165 -15.04 8.61 -7.22
CA GLU A 165 -15.99 9.70 -7.48
C GLU A 165 -15.92 10.79 -6.40
N GLY A 166 -15.78 10.41 -5.12
CA GLY A 166 -15.59 11.35 -4.01
C GLY A 166 -14.31 12.20 -4.12
N ALA A 167 -13.29 11.70 -4.82
CA ALA A 167 -12.06 12.41 -5.16
C ALA A 167 -12.10 13.07 -6.55
N ARG A 168 -13.30 13.19 -7.16
CA ARG A 168 -13.50 13.66 -8.54
C ARG A 168 -12.70 12.85 -9.56
N TYR A 169 -12.67 11.53 -9.35
CA TYR A 169 -11.95 10.56 -10.17
C TYR A 169 -10.42 10.75 -10.20
N ASN A 170 -9.87 11.48 -9.23
CA ASN A 170 -8.42 11.62 -9.10
C ASN A 170 -7.85 10.56 -8.18
N THR A 171 -6.73 9.97 -8.59
CA THR A 171 -5.93 9.10 -7.75
C THR A 171 -4.44 9.42 -7.84
N TYR A 172 -3.70 9.03 -6.79
CA TYR A 172 -2.24 9.03 -6.75
C TYR A 172 -1.63 7.63 -7.00
N LEU A 173 -2.46 6.60 -7.22
CA LEU A 173 -2.04 5.21 -7.36
C LEU A 173 -1.20 4.76 -6.15
N ALA A 174 -1.72 5.02 -4.94
CA ALA A 174 -0.98 4.86 -3.69
C ALA A 174 -0.58 3.42 -3.43
N ASP A 175 -1.40 2.45 -3.86
CA ASP A 175 -1.11 1.03 -3.74
C ASP A 175 -0.06 0.56 -4.74
N CYS A 176 -0.05 1.11 -5.96
CA CYS A 176 1.03 0.85 -6.92
C CYS A 176 2.36 1.33 -6.37
N ILE A 177 2.39 2.53 -5.77
CA ILE A 177 3.57 3.08 -5.07
C ILE A 177 4.01 2.12 -3.96
N SER A 178 3.05 1.68 -3.14
CA SER A 178 3.31 0.80 -2.00
C SER A 178 3.95 -0.52 -2.44
N PHE A 179 3.35 -1.17 -3.42
CA PHE A 179 3.85 -2.42 -3.98
C PHE A 179 5.26 -2.28 -4.58
N ILE A 180 5.53 -1.20 -5.32
CA ILE A 180 6.86 -0.95 -5.91
C ILE A 180 7.90 -0.74 -4.82
N LEU A 181 7.59 0.00 -3.75
CA LEU A 181 8.50 0.18 -2.62
C LEU A 181 8.83 -1.16 -1.93
N MET A 182 7.84 -2.04 -1.77
CA MET A 182 8.05 -3.39 -1.23
C MET A 182 8.95 -4.25 -2.13
N MET A 183 8.68 -4.22 -3.43
CA MET A 183 9.45 -4.95 -4.43
C MET A 183 10.90 -4.49 -4.43
N LEU A 184 11.14 -3.18 -4.51
CA LEU A 184 12.49 -2.61 -4.53
C LEU A 184 13.22 -2.86 -3.21
N HIS A 185 12.56 -2.74 -2.06
CA HIS A 185 13.16 -3.12 -0.78
C HIS A 185 13.64 -4.58 -0.76
N THR A 186 12.89 -5.49 -1.38
CA THR A 186 13.18 -6.93 -1.32
C THR A 186 14.24 -7.35 -2.34
N ILE A 187 14.37 -6.64 -3.46
CA ILE A 187 15.23 -7.02 -4.59
C ILE A 187 16.51 -6.17 -4.67
N ASP A 188 16.44 -4.90 -4.27
CA ASP A 188 17.50 -3.91 -4.45
C ASP A 188 18.06 -3.45 -3.09
N ASP A 189 19.10 -2.61 -3.12
CA ASP A 189 19.72 -2.08 -1.90
C ASP A 189 18.77 -1.10 -1.18
N GLN A 190 18.30 -1.52 -0.01
CA GLN A 190 17.45 -0.74 0.88
C GLN A 190 18.02 0.66 1.19
N GLU A 191 19.34 0.82 1.21
CA GLU A 191 20.00 2.06 1.60
C GLU A 191 19.82 3.18 0.57
N ASP A 192 19.56 2.86 -0.69
CA ASP A 192 19.33 3.86 -1.73
C ASP A 192 17.92 4.44 -1.67
N ILE A 193 16.91 3.59 -1.41
CA ILE A 193 15.50 3.96 -1.42
C ILE A 193 15.00 4.49 -0.08
N PHE A 194 15.49 3.94 1.03
CA PHE A 194 14.98 4.23 2.36
C PHE A 194 16.00 4.97 3.22
N GLU A 195 15.51 5.88 4.06
CA GLU A 195 16.21 6.41 5.21
C GLU A 195 15.72 5.73 6.49
N VAL A 196 16.61 5.61 7.48
CA VAL A 196 16.27 5.04 8.79
C VAL A 196 15.85 6.15 9.74
N LYS A 197 14.66 6.03 10.32
CA LYS A 197 14.18 6.89 11.41
C LYS A 197 13.97 6.08 12.70
N TYR A 198 14.23 6.74 13.80
CA TYR A 198 14.03 6.22 15.15
C TYR A 198 12.94 7.05 15.79
N LEU A 199 11.75 6.46 15.89
CA LEU A 199 10.57 7.16 16.37
C LEU A 199 9.92 6.38 17.51
N GLU A 200 9.32 7.11 18.43
CA GLU A 200 8.43 6.55 19.44
C GLU A 200 6.99 6.92 19.06
N PRO A 201 6.13 5.93 18.75
CA PRO A 201 4.72 6.17 18.55
C PRO A 201 4.07 6.52 19.90
N TYR A 202 3.07 7.39 19.89
CA TYR A 202 2.25 7.71 21.07
C TYR A 202 0.86 8.14 20.65
N ILE A 203 -0.11 7.92 21.54
CA ILE A 203 -1.51 8.25 21.33
C ILE A 203 -1.80 9.60 21.98
N VAL A 204 -2.49 10.48 21.25
CA VAL A 204 -2.97 11.78 21.73
C VAL A 204 -4.49 11.79 21.70
N ASP A 205 -5.11 12.23 22.79
CA ASP A 205 -6.54 12.45 22.90
C ASP A 205 -6.94 13.73 22.13
N GLY A 206 -7.91 13.63 21.23
CA GLY A 206 -8.38 14.73 20.39
C GLY A 206 -8.88 15.94 21.17
N SER A 207 -9.41 15.75 22.39
CA SER A 207 -9.86 16.85 23.26
C SER A 207 -8.71 17.72 23.78
N SER A 208 -7.48 17.20 23.76
CA SER A 208 -6.27 17.92 24.16
C SER A 208 -5.58 18.65 23.00
N MET A 209 -6.10 18.51 21.78
CA MET A 209 -5.47 19.01 20.57
C MET A 209 -6.03 20.35 20.13
N SER A 210 -5.16 21.21 19.61
CA SER A 210 -5.54 22.45 18.95
C SER A 210 -5.68 22.26 17.43
N PRO A 211 -6.52 23.05 16.74
CA PRO A 211 -6.55 23.07 15.28
C PRO A 211 -5.17 23.34 14.67
N VAL A 212 -4.90 22.70 13.53
CA VAL A 212 -3.64 22.88 12.79
C VAL A 212 -3.97 23.42 11.40
N GLU A 213 -3.33 24.53 11.03
CA GLU A 213 -3.40 25.04 9.66
C GLU A 213 -2.26 24.49 8.82
N SER A 214 -2.59 23.93 7.65
CA SER A 214 -1.61 23.46 6.67
C SER A 214 -2.12 23.77 5.27
N ASN A 215 -1.31 24.46 4.47
CA ASN A 215 -1.62 24.85 3.09
C ASN A 215 -2.98 25.56 2.92
N GLY A 216 -3.30 26.49 3.84
CA GLY A 216 -4.56 27.25 3.83
C GLY A 216 -5.81 26.43 4.18
N ARG A 217 -5.64 25.21 4.69
CA ARG A 217 -6.72 24.38 5.23
C ARG A 217 -6.50 24.19 6.72
N VAL A 218 -7.55 24.45 7.50
CA VAL A 218 -7.55 24.18 8.94
C VAL A 218 -8.10 22.79 9.17
N TRP A 219 -7.27 21.92 9.76
CA TRP A 219 -7.73 20.65 10.30
C TRP A 219 -8.12 20.85 11.76
N ASN A 220 -9.36 20.45 12.09
CA ASN A 220 -9.88 20.47 13.45
C ASN A 220 -9.90 19.03 14.00
N PRO A 221 -9.25 18.77 15.15
CA PRO A 221 -9.33 17.46 15.80
C PRO A 221 -10.75 17.25 16.34
N ASP A 222 -11.30 16.07 16.08
CA ASP A 222 -12.52 15.63 16.75
C ASP A 222 -12.20 15.24 18.21
N PRO A 223 -12.87 15.84 19.20
CA PRO A 223 -12.56 15.64 20.63
C PRO A 223 -12.91 14.24 21.14
N THR A 224 -13.66 13.44 20.38
CA THR A 224 -14.01 12.05 20.72
C THR A 224 -13.02 11.02 20.15
N HIS A 225 -12.07 11.48 19.35
CA HIS A 225 -11.11 10.63 18.64
C HIS A 225 -9.74 10.68 19.30
N ASN A 226 -9.10 9.53 19.38
CA ASN A 226 -7.67 9.40 19.59
C ASN A 226 -6.93 9.49 18.26
N TYR A 227 -5.66 9.88 18.33
CA TYR A 227 -4.79 10.03 17.18
C TYR A 227 -3.41 9.43 17.46
N LEU A 228 -2.87 8.69 16.49
CA LEU A 228 -1.52 8.13 16.55
C LEU A 228 -0.51 9.12 15.96
N TYR A 229 0.45 9.56 16.75
CA TYR A 229 1.57 10.42 16.34
C TYR A 229 2.91 9.78 16.69
N HIS A 230 3.98 10.39 16.18
CA HIS A 230 5.35 9.94 16.37
C HIS A 230 6.19 11.10 16.87
N LYS A 231 7.16 10.81 17.74
CA LYS A 231 8.20 11.76 18.14
C LYS A 231 9.55 11.21 17.75
N GLU A 232 10.41 12.07 17.22
CA GLU A 232 11.82 11.73 16.99
C GLU A 232 12.51 11.45 18.31
N THR A 233 13.36 10.43 18.30
CA THR A 233 14.15 10.08 19.47
C THR A 233 15.53 9.60 19.05
N ASP A 234 16.48 9.67 19.98
CA ASP A 234 17.82 9.14 19.78
C ASP A 234 17.82 7.61 19.86
N LYS A 235 18.73 6.97 19.12
CA LYS A 235 18.98 5.51 19.09
C LYS A 235 19.12 4.81 20.47
N ARG A 236 19.20 5.56 21.57
CA ARG A 236 19.60 5.10 22.91
C ARG A 236 18.44 4.80 23.87
N THR A 237 17.18 5.12 23.54
CA THR A 237 16.04 4.97 24.47
C THR A 237 14.80 4.36 23.79
N ASN A 238 14.36 3.16 24.21
CA ASN A 238 13.10 2.48 23.83
C ASN A 238 12.53 2.89 22.46
N VAL A 239 13.28 2.58 21.41
CA VAL A 239 13.06 3.12 20.06
C VAL A 239 12.58 2.06 19.09
N TYR A 240 11.65 2.45 18.23
CA TYR A 240 11.26 1.65 17.08
C TYR A 240 11.97 2.16 15.83
N LYS A 241 12.61 1.24 15.12
CA LYS A 241 13.30 1.49 13.86
C LYS A 241 12.29 1.44 12.72
N TYR A 242 12.21 2.54 11.97
CA TYR A 242 11.41 2.66 10.75
C TYR A 242 12.32 2.89 9.56
N TYR A 243 12.02 2.23 8.46
CA TYR A 243 12.57 2.54 7.14
C TYR A 243 11.53 3.37 6.40
N VAL A 244 11.87 4.61 6.07
CA VAL A 244 10.97 5.58 5.44
C VAL A 244 11.54 5.92 4.07
N PRO A 245 10.74 5.92 2.98
CA PRO A 245 11.27 6.20 1.66
C PRO A 245 11.78 7.64 1.59
N LYS A 246 12.97 7.85 1.03
CA LYS A 246 13.54 9.19 0.88
C LYS A 246 12.74 9.96 -0.17
N ASN A 247 12.37 11.21 0.10
CA ASN A 247 11.49 11.98 -0.78
C ASN A 247 12.01 12.13 -2.22
N ASP A 248 13.33 12.20 -2.42
CA ASP A 248 13.99 12.32 -3.72
C ASP A 248 13.89 11.05 -4.59
N THR A 249 13.62 9.90 -3.97
CA THR A 249 13.45 8.61 -4.67
C THR A 249 12.10 8.47 -5.37
N ILE A 250 11.13 9.36 -5.12
CA ILE A 250 9.78 9.22 -5.71
C ILE A 250 9.80 9.21 -7.25
N SER A 251 10.79 9.88 -7.86
CA SER A 251 10.99 9.88 -9.31
C SER A 251 11.33 8.48 -9.85
N ILE A 252 12.13 7.70 -9.11
CA ILE A 252 12.48 6.31 -9.41
C ILE A 252 11.22 5.45 -9.32
N ILE A 253 10.40 5.66 -8.28
CA ILE A 253 9.15 4.91 -8.08
C ILE A 253 8.16 5.17 -9.21
N TYR A 254 8.00 6.42 -9.65
CA TYR A 254 7.15 6.71 -10.81
C TYR A 254 7.71 6.14 -12.11
N ASN A 255 9.03 6.17 -12.31
CA ASN A 255 9.64 5.53 -13.48
C ASN A 255 9.33 4.02 -13.50
N ALA A 256 9.53 3.32 -12.37
CA ALA A 256 9.19 1.91 -12.24
C ALA A 256 7.70 1.66 -12.52
N MET A 257 6.81 2.47 -11.93
CA MET A 257 5.36 2.36 -12.13
C MET A 257 4.96 2.44 -13.60
N PHE A 258 5.45 3.45 -14.32
CA PHE A 258 5.10 3.59 -15.74
C PHE A 258 5.76 2.53 -16.61
N GLN A 259 6.95 2.02 -16.27
CA GLN A 259 7.54 0.85 -16.94
C GLN A 259 6.69 -0.42 -16.74
N LEU A 260 6.05 -0.58 -15.58
CA LEU A 260 5.13 -1.69 -15.32
C LEU A 260 3.81 -1.58 -16.09
N PHE A 261 3.37 -0.35 -16.41
CA PHE A 261 2.20 -0.13 -17.26
C PHE A 261 2.46 -0.30 -18.76
N VAL A 262 3.72 -0.27 -19.22
CA VAL A 262 3.99 -0.43 -20.66
C VAL A 262 3.49 -1.80 -21.16
N ILE A 263 2.85 -1.79 -22.33
CA ILE A 263 2.32 -2.96 -23.03
C ILE A 263 3.22 -3.31 -24.22
N GLY A 264 3.32 -4.60 -24.53
CA GLY A 264 3.85 -5.09 -25.81
C GLY A 264 5.34 -5.44 -25.79
N TYR A 265 5.97 -5.35 -24.62
CA TYR A 265 7.30 -5.91 -24.39
C TYR A 265 7.57 -6.11 -22.89
N ASP A 266 8.49 -7.04 -22.59
CA ASP A 266 8.99 -7.28 -21.24
C ASP A 266 10.16 -6.36 -20.89
N ASN A 267 10.28 -6.00 -19.61
CA ASN A 267 11.35 -5.13 -19.13
C ASN A 267 11.84 -5.54 -17.75
N ASN A 268 12.91 -4.88 -17.28
CA ASN A 268 13.56 -5.21 -16.02
C ASN A 268 12.61 -5.09 -14.82
N PHE A 269 11.73 -4.08 -14.79
CA PHE A 269 10.79 -3.93 -13.67
C PHE A 269 9.73 -5.02 -13.66
N LYS A 270 9.19 -5.41 -14.83
CA LYS A 270 8.29 -6.57 -14.93
C LYS A 270 8.99 -7.86 -14.47
N SER A 271 10.26 -8.04 -14.86
CA SER A 271 11.09 -9.16 -14.37
C SER A 271 11.26 -9.15 -12.86
N MET A 272 11.48 -7.97 -12.26
CA MET A 272 11.57 -7.81 -10.80
C MET A 272 10.25 -8.18 -10.11
N VAL A 273 9.09 -7.82 -10.65
CA VAL A 273 7.78 -8.25 -10.10
C VAL A 273 7.69 -9.78 -10.05
N ARG A 274 8.05 -10.46 -11.15
CA ARG A 274 8.03 -11.93 -11.19
C ARG A 274 8.99 -12.54 -10.19
N ILE A 275 10.21 -12.01 -10.09
CA ILE A 275 11.21 -12.46 -9.11
C ILE A 275 10.72 -12.24 -7.67
N PHE A 276 10.14 -11.07 -7.40
CA PHE A 276 9.62 -10.70 -6.08
C PHE A 276 8.55 -11.69 -5.64
N LEU A 277 7.54 -11.92 -6.48
CA LEU A 277 6.44 -12.81 -6.17
C LEU A 277 6.95 -14.26 -6.04
N ARG A 278 7.76 -14.78 -6.97
CA ARG A 278 8.30 -16.15 -6.84
C ARG A 278 9.06 -16.40 -5.53
N ASN A 279 9.74 -15.39 -4.99
CA ASN A 279 10.61 -15.54 -3.82
C ASN A 279 10.00 -15.04 -2.50
N THR A 280 8.73 -14.64 -2.49
CA THR A 280 8.14 -14.00 -1.31
C THR A 280 6.76 -14.54 -1.04
N TYR A 281 6.49 -14.96 0.19
CA TYR A 281 5.11 -15.08 0.64
C TYR A 281 4.55 -13.67 0.90
N TYR A 282 3.71 -13.19 -0.01
CA TYR A 282 3.10 -11.86 0.10
C TYR A 282 1.69 -11.95 0.69
N LEU A 283 1.54 -11.41 1.89
CA LEU A 283 0.28 -11.28 2.61
C LEU A 283 -0.07 -9.79 2.70
N ARG A 284 -1.24 -9.41 2.20
CA ARG A 284 -1.73 -8.03 2.33
C ARG A 284 -2.99 -7.99 3.17
N TRP A 285 -2.93 -7.23 4.27
CA TRP A 285 -4.09 -6.73 4.99
C TRP A 285 -4.49 -5.40 4.36
N SER A 286 -5.46 -5.47 3.46
CA SER A 286 -6.11 -4.27 2.93
C SER A 286 -7.59 -4.33 3.28
N ASP A 287 -8.25 -3.18 3.32
CA ASP A 287 -9.66 -3.08 3.00
C ASP A 287 -9.82 -3.26 1.50
N PHE A 288 -9.26 -4.38 0.99
CA PHE A 288 -9.41 -4.91 -0.36
C PHE A 288 -10.90 -5.14 -0.55
N TRP A 289 -11.55 -4.06 -0.90
CA TRP A 289 -12.86 -4.05 -1.43
C TRP A 289 -12.61 -4.06 -2.93
N ILE A 290 -13.51 -4.71 -3.65
CA ILE A 290 -13.74 -4.51 -5.08
C ILE A 290 -13.97 -3.00 -5.41
N ASN A 291 -13.98 -2.14 -4.38
CA ASN A 291 -14.36 -0.76 -4.34
C ASN A 291 -13.20 0.23 -4.10
N ASP A 292 -11.94 -0.10 -4.36
CA ASP A 292 -10.85 0.90 -4.47
C ASP A 292 -10.13 0.74 -5.82
N ILE A 293 -9.92 1.86 -6.53
CA ILE A 293 -9.24 1.83 -7.82
C ILE A 293 -7.76 1.49 -7.65
N ASP A 294 -7.14 1.90 -6.55
CA ASP A 294 -5.69 1.77 -6.39
C ASP A 294 -5.31 0.29 -6.24
N ASP A 295 -6.12 -0.47 -5.50
CA ASP A 295 -6.04 -1.93 -5.39
C ASP A 295 -6.21 -2.61 -6.77
N GLY A 296 -7.28 -2.28 -7.50
CA GLY A 296 -7.54 -2.85 -8.84
C GLY A 296 -6.43 -2.54 -9.84
N MET A 297 -5.95 -1.30 -9.87
CA MET A 297 -4.83 -0.87 -10.70
C MET A 297 -3.53 -1.59 -10.34
N THR A 298 -3.28 -1.83 -9.05
CA THR A 298 -2.09 -2.57 -8.59
C THR A 298 -2.12 -4.01 -9.07
N ILE A 299 -3.25 -4.69 -8.96
CA ILE A 299 -3.39 -6.08 -9.43
C ILE A 299 -3.23 -6.16 -10.95
N LEU A 300 -3.83 -5.25 -11.72
CA LEU A 300 -3.65 -5.20 -13.18
C LEU A 300 -2.20 -4.89 -13.57
N MET A 301 -1.53 -3.98 -12.85
CA MET A 301 -0.11 -3.67 -13.03
C MET A 301 0.77 -4.92 -12.82
N ILE A 302 0.51 -5.66 -11.73
CA ILE A 302 1.21 -6.92 -11.43
C ILE A 302 0.95 -7.96 -12.53
N ARG A 303 -0.33 -8.15 -12.90
CA ARG A 303 -0.72 -9.10 -13.95
C ARG A 303 -0.03 -8.79 -15.27
N ASN A 304 0.13 -7.52 -15.62
CA ASN A 304 0.80 -7.10 -16.84
C ASN A 304 2.29 -7.49 -16.90
N ALA A 305 2.94 -7.73 -15.75
CA ALA A 305 4.28 -8.29 -15.71
C ALA A 305 4.38 -9.72 -16.26
N TYR A 306 3.25 -10.39 -16.54
CA TYR A 306 3.20 -11.77 -17.04
C TYR A 306 2.74 -11.89 -18.51
N ASN A 307 2.50 -10.77 -19.21
CA ASN A 307 1.89 -10.80 -20.55
C ASN A 307 2.88 -10.98 -21.70
N ASP A 308 4.05 -10.34 -21.61
CA ASP A 308 4.93 -10.10 -22.76
C ASP A 308 6.25 -10.92 -22.69
N CYS A 309 6.25 -12.07 -22.01
CA CYS A 309 7.43 -12.91 -21.82
C CYS A 309 7.11 -14.41 -21.76
N GLU A 310 8.14 -15.25 -21.87
CA GLU A 310 8.04 -16.67 -21.54
C GLU A 310 7.94 -16.85 -20.03
N LEU A 311 6.97 -17.67 -19.60
CA LEU A 311 6.66 -17.90 -18.20
C LEU A 311 7.15 -19.27 -17.75
N SER A 312 7.70 -19.32 -16.53
CA SER A 312 7.89 -20.60 -15.83
C SER A 312 6.54 -21.17 -15.38
N GLU A 313 6.49 -22.46 -15.02
CA GLU A 313 5.26 -23.08 -14.47
C GLU A 313 4.75 -22.34 -13.22
N GLU A 314 5.67 -21.86 -12.38
CA GLU A 314 5.35 -21.07 -11.20
C GLU A 314 4.73 -19.71 -11.56
N ASP A 315 5.28 -19.04 -12.57
CA ASP A 315 4.74 -17.77 -13.06
C ASP A 315 3.35 -17.94 -13.68
N VAL A 316 3.12 -19.04 -14.40
CA VAL A 316 1.80 -19.40 -14.92
C VAL A 316 0.79 -19.56 -13.79
N SER A 317 1.17 -20.27 -12.72
CA SER A 317 0.29 -20.43 -11.54
C SER A 317 -0.05 -19.09 -10.88
N ILE A 318 0.92 -18.19 -10.73
CA ILE A 318 0.69 -16.86 -10.14
C ILE A 318 -0.22 -16.04 -11.06
N ARG A 319 0.04 -16.01 -12.37
CA ARG A 319 -0.80 -15.31 -13.34
C ARG A 319 -2.23 -15.84 -13.33
N ASP A 320 -2.41 -17.16 -13.32
CA ASP A 320 -3.74 -17.78 -13.33
C ASP A 320 -4.51 -17.48 -12.03
N PHE A 321 -3.83 -17.40 -10.89
CA PHE A 321 -4.39 -16.89 -9.65
C PHE A 321 -4.85 -15.44 -9.79
N LEU A 322 -4.01 -14.55 -10.33
CA LEU A 322 -4.36 -13.14 -10.55
C LEU A 322 -5.54 -13.01 -11.51
N ASP A 323 -5.58 -13.76 -12.61
CA ASP A 323 -6.68 -13.75 -13.57
C ASP A 323 -7.99 -14.28 -12.94
N LYS A 324 -7.90 -15.27 -12.05
CA LYS A 324 -9.06 -15.72 -11.26
C LYS A 324 -9.52 -14.61 -10.32
N PHE A 325 -8.61 -14.01 -9.57
CA PHE A 325 -8.91 -12.93 -8.63
C PHE A 325 -9.58 -11.74 -9.34
N ILE A 326 -9.02 -11.28 -10.46
CA ILE A 326 -9.58 -10.20 -11.29
C ILE A 326 -11.00 -10.52 -11.78
N ARG A 327 -11.31 -11.79 -12.12
CA ARG A 327 -12.65 -12.20 -12.55
C ARG A 327 -13.67 -12.28 -11.42
N GLU A 328 -13.21 -12.55 -10.21
CA GLU A 328 -14.05 -12.63 -9.00
C GLU A 328 -14.30 -11.25 -8.37
N MET A 329 -13.53 -10.23 -8.78
CA MET A 329 -13.80 -8.81 -8.53
C MET A 329 -14.90 -8.26 -9.46
#